data_AF-A0A7W0UCU8-F1
#
_entry.id   AF-A0A7W0UCU8-F1
#
_cell.length_a   1.000
_cell.length_b   1.000
_cell.length_c   1.000
_cell.angle_alpha   90.00
_cell.angle_beta   90.00
_cell.angle_gamma   90.00
#
_symmetry.space_group_name_H-M   'P 1'
#
loop_
_entity.id
_entity.type
_entity.pdbx_description
1 polymer ?
#
loop_
_entity_poly.entity_id
_entity_poly.type
_entity_poly.pdbx_seq_one_letter_code
_entity_poly.pdbx_strand_id
1 'polypeptide(L)' 'MLNTPTRIDLLELDIDLRLTDLWREAAEVSEWSIEVMAAFMRAAYGKGYCDALTEDSPGSLCHDHGYRVPARRETAPRSV' A
#
# COMPACT_ATOMS: atom_id res chain seq x y z
N MET A 1 -14.17 2.72 -28.57
CA MET A 1 -14.71 3.00 -27.23
C MET A 1 -13.53 3.15 -26.30
N LEU A 2 -13.43 4.25 -25.57
CA LEU A 2 -12.47 4.31 -24.46
C LEU A 2 -13.05 3.45 -23.35
N ASN A 3 -12.31 2.44 -22.89
CA ASN A 3 -12.72 1.64 -21.74
C ASN A 3 -12.69 2.52 -20.49
N THR A 4 -13.83 2.68 -19.82
CA THR A 4 -13.87 3.33 -18.51
C THR A 4 -13.08 2.46 -17.51
N PRO A 5 -12.12 3.04 -16.76
CA PRO A 5 -11.34 2.28 -15.79
C PRO A 5 -12.23 1.58 -14.76
N THR A 6 -11.89 0.35 -14.42
CA THR A 6 -12.52 -0.38 -13.32
C THR A 6 -12.03 0.15 -11.97
N ARG A 7 -12.70 -0.25 -10.88
CA ARG A 7 -12.22 0.07 -9.53
C ARG A 7 -10.85 -0.56 -9.23
N ILE A 8 -10.58 -1.73 -9.78
CA ILE A 8 -9.29 -2.42 -9.61
C ILE A 8 -8.21 -1.61 -10.33
N ASP A 9 -8.46 -1.15 -11.56
CA ASP A 9 -7.51 -0.33 -12.32
C ASP A 9 -7.13 0.96 -11.57
N LEU A 10 -8.12 1.60 -10.93
CA LEU A 10 -7.88 2.82 -10.14
C LEU A 10 -7.12 2.55 -8.84
N LEU A 11 -7.35 1.39 -8.22
CA LEU A 11 -6.59 0.97 -7.04
C LEU A 11 -5.13 0.68 -7.40
N GLU A 12 -4.90 -0.07 -8.48
CA GLU A 12 -3.55 -0.38 -8.96
C GLU A 12 -2.78 0.90 -9.30
N LEU A 13 -3.43 1.83 -9.99
CA LEU A 13 -2.84 3.14 -10.30
C LEU A 13 -2.47 3.93 -9.05
N ASP A 14 -3.33 3.99 -8.03
CA ASP A 14 -3.01 4.73 -6.79
C ASP A 14 -1.84 4.08 -6.03
N ILE A 15 -1.79 2.75 -6.00
CA ILE A 15 -0.64 2.02 -5.43
C ILE A 15 0.64 2.35 -6.19
N ASP A 16 0.62 2.34 -7.53
CA ASP A 16 1.79 2.66 -8.36
C ASP A 16 2.28 4.09 -8.15
N LEU A 17 1.36 5.05 -8.03
CA LEU A 17 1.71 6.44 -7.72
C LEU A 17 2.39 6.56 -6.35
N ARG A 18 1.91 5.83 -5.34
CA ARG A 18 2.54 5.82 -3.99
C ARG A 18 3.90 5.13 -3.97
N LEU A 19 4.09 4.14 -4.83
CA LEU A 19 5.32 3.37 -4.93
C LEU A 19 6.26 3.88 -6.02
N THR A 20 5.99 5.04 -6.64
CA THR A 20 6.76 5.52 -7.80
C THR A 20 8.27 5.61 -7.55
N ASP A 21 8.71 6.08 -6.38
CA ASP A 21 10.13 6.10 -6.03
C ASP A 21 10.72 4.69 -5.89
N LEU A 22 9.96 3.76 -5.33
CA LEU A 22 10.35 2.36 -5.21
C LEU A 22 10.40 1.68 -6.58
N TRP A 23 9.49 2.02 -7.49
CA TRP A 23 9.52 1.56 -8.88
C TRP A 23 10.73 2.09 -9.64
N ARG A 24 11.14 3.34 -9.40
CA ARG A 24 12.39 3.88 -9.95
C ARG A 24 13.58 3.04 -9.50
N GLU A 25 13.69 2.73 -8.21
CA GLU A 25 14.77 1.89 -7.68
C GLU A 25 14.73 0.46 -8.25
N ALA A 26 13.53 -0.12 -8.38
CA ALA A 26 13.36 -1.44 -8.97
C ALA A 26 13.81 -1.50 -10.44
N ALA A 27 13.61 -0.41 -11.20
CA ALA A 27 14.03 -0.32 -12.60
C ALA A 27 15.56 -0.31 -12.77
N GLU A 28 16.32 0.05 -11.73
CA GLU A 28 17.79 0.03 -11.74
C GLU A 28 18.37 -1.34 -11.35
N VAL A 29 17.54 -2.30 -10.95
CA VAL A 29 17.98 -3.65 -10.57
C VAL A 29 18.31 -4.48 -11.81
N SER A 30 19.59 -4.79 -12.01
CA SER A 30 20.06 -5.62 -13.12
C SER A 30 19.96 -7.13 -12.89
N GLU A 31 19.93 -7.57 -11.62
CA GLU A 31 19.85 -8.97 -11.23
C GLU A 31 18.85 -9.17 -10.10
N TRP A 32 17.87 -10.04 -10.32
CA TRP A 32 16.80 -10.32 -9.37
C TRP A 32 17.08 -11.60 -8.59
N SER A 33 17.02 -11.49 -7.27
CA SER A 33 17.02 -12.62 -6.34
C SER A 33 15.80 -12.57 -5.42
N ILE A 34 15.52 -13.67 -4.71
CA ILE A 34 14.44 -13.72 -3.72
C ILE A 34 14.66 -12.70 -2.60
N GLU A 35 15.91 -12.46 -2.21
CA GLU A 35 16.29 -11.48 -1.19
C GLU A 35 15.97 -10.05 -1.65
N VAL A 36 16.28 -9.72 -2.91
CA VAL A 36 15.98 -8.41 -3.52
C VAL A 36 14.46 -8.22 -3.61
N MET A 37 13.73 -9.20 -4.14
CA MET A 37 12.27 -9.17 -4.19
C MET A 37 11.66 -9.00 -2.79
N ALA A 38 12.15 -9.75 -1.80
CA ALA A 38 11.69 -9.64 -0.42
C ALA A 38 12.01 -8.28 0.21
N ALA A 39 13.09 -7.60 -0.20
CA ALA A 39 13.38 -6.23 0.22
C ALA A 39 12.33 -5.25 -0.34
N PHE A 40 12.04 -5.33 -1.64
CA PHE A 40 11.01 -4.50 -2.29
C PHE A 40 9.62 -4.72 -1.68
N MET A 41 9.22 -5.97 -1.44
CA MET A 41 7.93 -6.25 -0.78
C MET A 41 7.86 -5.61 0.60
N ARG A 42 8.92 -5.75 1.42
CA ARG A 42 8.95 -5.14 2.76
C ARG A 42 8.92 -3.61 2.69
N ALA A 43 9.60 -3.00 1.71
CA ALA A 43 9.54 -1.56 1.49
C ALA A 43 8.13 -1.11 1.10
N ALA A 44 7.45 -1.83 0.20
CA ALA A 44 6.07 -1.52 -0.20
C ALA A 44 5.09 -1.63 0.99
N TYR A 45 5.16 -2.71 1.79
CA TYR A 45 4.35 -2.83 3.00
C TYR A 45 4.68 -1.73 4.02
N GLY A 46 5.97 -1.43 4.21
CA GLY A 46 6.42 -0.35 5.08
C GLY A 46 5.85 1.01 4.66
N LYS A 47 5.87 1.33 3.36
CA LYS A 47 5.24 2.53 2.81
C LYS A 47 3.73 2.55 3.10
N GLY A 48 3.03 1.43 2.86
CA GLY A 48 1.60 1.32 3.19
C GLY A 48 1.29 1.54 4.68
N TYR A 49 2.16 1.09 5.59
CA TYR A 49 1.99 1.38 7.02
C TYR A 49 2.22 2.85 7.36
N CYS A 50 3.25 3.47 6.78
CA CYS A 50 3.49 4.91 6.95
C CYS A 50 2.31 5.73 6.42
N ASP A 51 1.82 5.42 5.21
CA ASP A 51 0.67 6.08 4.60
C ASP A 51 -0.57 5.96 5.50
N ALA A 52 -0.83 4.77 6.05
CA ALA A 52 -1.93 4.53 7.00
C ALA A 52 -1.78 5.32 8.32
N LEU A 53 -0.54 5.54 8.78
CA LEU A 53 -0.26 6.33 9.98
C LEU A 53 -0.36 7.84 9.74
N THR A 54 -0.25 8.28 8.50
CA THR A 54 -0.32 9.70 8.12
C THR A 54 -1.60 10.08 7.39
N GLU A 55 -2.62 9.21 7.38
CA GLU A 55 -3.95 9.55 6.85
C GLU A 55 -4.56 10.74 7.60
N ASP A 56 -5.26 11.62 6.88
CA ASP A 56 -6.02 12.73 7.48
C ASP A 56 -7.06 12.23 8.49
N SER A 57 -7.71 11.10 8.18
CA SER A 57 -8.58 10.38 9.09
C SER A 57 -8.37 8.87 8.99
N PRO A 58 -8.46 8.12 10.12
CA PRO A 58 -8.22 6.69 10.10
C PRO A 58 -9.10 5.94 9.08
N GLY A 59 -8.47 5.24 8.14
CA GLY A 59 -9.14 4.44 7.13
C GLY A 59 -9.62 5.20 5.89
N SER A 60 -9.19 6.46 5.70
CA SER A 60 -9.48 7.25 4.50
C SER A 60 -9.11 6.48 3.22
N LEU A 61 -7.94 5.83 3.20
CA LEU A 61 -7.46 5.05 2.07
C LEU A 61 -8.37 3.87 1.73
N CYS A 62 -8.92 3.20 2.75
CA CYS A 62 -9.91 2.14 2.50
C CYS A 62 -11.16 2.72 1.84
N HIS A 63 -11.65 3.86 2.35
CA HIS A 63 -12.85 4.51 1.86
C HIS A 63 -12.71 5.05 0.44
N ASP A 64 -11.57 5.65 0.11
CA ASP A 64 -11.26 6.18 -1.22
C ASP A 64 -11.34 5.09 -2.30
N HIS A 65 -10.99 3.86 -1.95
CA HIS A 65 -11.08 2.70 -2.84
C HIS A 65 -12.37 1.89 -2.66
N GLY A 66 -13.34 2.37 -1.87
CA GLY A 66 -14.64 1.72 -1.66
C GLY A 66 -14.60 0.44 -0.82
N TYR A 67 -13.54 0.27 -0.01
CA TYR A 67 -13.42 -0.80 0.98
C TYR A 67 -13.98 -0.37 2.33
N ARG A 68 -14.34 -1.37 3.14
CA ARG A 68 -14.68 -1.18 4.55
C ARG A 68 -13.40 -1.18 5.38
N VAL A 69 -13.26 -0.21 6.28
CA VAL A 69 -12.18 -0.19 7.27
C VAL A 69 -12.34 -1.39 8.21
N PRO A 70 -11.31 -2.24 8.36
CA PRO A 70 -11.35 -3.36 9.30
C PRO A 70 -11.57 -2.88 10.73
N ALA A 71 -12.41 -3.58 11.49
CA ALA A 71 -12.60 -3.26 12.91
C ALA A 71 -11.29 -3.46 13.67
N ARG A 72 -10.93 -2.49 14.52
CA ARG A 72 -9.80 -2.64 15.45
C ARG A 72 -10.13 -3.81 16.38
N ARG A 73 -9.25 -4.83 16.44
CA ARG A 73 -9.34 -5.87 17.48
C ARG A 73 -9.15 -5.20 18.83
N GLU A 74 -10.11 -5.38 19.74
CA GLU A 74 -9.94 -4.99 21.14
C GLU A 74 -8.77 -5.77 21.72
N THR A 75 -7.65 -5.09 21.97
CA THR A 75 -6.56 -5.67 22.73
C THR A 75 -6.97 -5.70 24.19
N ALA A 76 -6.87 -6.88 24.83
CA ALA A 76 -7.04 -7.02 26.27
C ALA A 76 -6.23 -5.93 27.00
N PRO A 77 -6.78 -5.33 28.08
CA PRO A 77 -6.10 -4.25 28.78
C PRO A 77 -4.71 -4.70 29.21
N ARG A 78 -3.69 -3.87 28.92
CA ARG A 78 -2.35 -4.05 29.48
C ARG A 78 -2.49 -4.02 30.99
N SER A 79 -2.24 -5.16 31.64
CA SER A 79 -1.95 -5.19 33.07
C SER A 79 -0.72 -4.31 33.31
N VAL A 80 -0.93 -3.20 34.03
CA VAL A 80 0.13 -2.32 34.53
C VAL A 80 0.80 -2.97 35.73
#